data_AF-A0A384JNP0-F1
#
_entry.id   AF-A0A384JNP0-F1
#
_cell.length_a   1.000
_cell.length_b   1.000
_cell.length_c   1.000
_cell.angle_alpha   90.00
_cell.angle_beta   90.00
_cell.angle_gamma   90.00
#
_symmetry.space_group_name_H-M   'P 1'
#
loop_
_entity.id
_entity.type
_entity.pdbx_description
1 polymer ?
#
loop_
_entity_poly.entity_id
_entity_poly.type
_entity_poly.pdbx_seq_one_letter_code
_entity_poly.pdbx_strand_id
1 'polypeptide(L)'
;MRLPTFLLSKILHPYTPTPETIANLSLSHIDTDLQKNFSGPLQVSFSEERDGLPKAWVDSWKHMGRGLSSAPFTGDAVGGYINAMNINAATKTSSHALSVYYPPMAMHENLVVVTSALVTKIVFSDSRDEKGDILATGISYTKDSHSCTAVAKREVVLAASALQTPKLLELSVWDWFCGSAFGSGYSGTCR
;
A
#
# COMPACT_ATOMS: atom_id res chain seq x y z
N MET A 1 -0.47 3.68 -15.08
CA MET A 1 0.81 4.17 -14.55
C MET A 1 1.80 3.02 -14.61
N ARG A 2 2.85 3.10 -15.43
CA ARG A 2 3.86 2.03 -15.61
C ARG A 2 4.92 2.20 -14.51
N LEU A 3 5.03 1.23 -13.60
CA LEU A 3 6.13 1.23 -12.63
C LEU A 3 7.43 0.81 -13.34
N PRO A 4 8.52 1.55 -13.17
CA PRO A 4 9.84 1.12 -13.63
C PRO A 4 10.20 -0.24 -13.03
N THR A 5 10.78 -1.13 -13.84
CA THR A 5 11.19 -2.48 -13.41
C THR A 5 12.12 -2.46 -12.20
N PHE A 6 12.98 -1.44 -12.09
CA PHE A 6 13.86 -1.24 -10.93
C PHE A 6 13.12 -1.01 -9.60
N LEU A 7 11.94 -0.38 -9.63
CA LEU A 7 11.13 -0.24 -8.42
C LEU A 7 10.45 -1.57 -8.08
N LEU A 8 9.92 -2.27 -9.09
CA LEU A 8 9.30 -3.58 -8.90
C LEU A 8 10.27 -4.59 -8.29
N SER A 9 11.53 -4.59 -8.73
CA SER A 9 12.56 -5.50 -8.22
C SER A 9 12.92 -5.27 -6.75
N LYS A 10 12.66 -4.08 -6.21
CA LYS A 10 12.87 -3.74 -4.79
C LYS A 10 11.65 -3.99 -3.92
N ILE A 11 10.47 -4.15 -4.52
CA ILE A 11 9.21 -4.36 -3.81
C ILE A 11 8.87 -5.85 -3.78
N LEU A 12 8.97 -6.53 -4.91
CA LEU A 12 8.51 -7.90 -5.10
C LEU A 12 9.66 -8.91 -4.92
N HIS A 13 9.28 -10.09 -4.46
CA HIS A 13 10.08 -11.31 -4.41
C HIS A 13 9.25 -12.44 -5.05
N PRO A 14 9.39 -12.65 -6.36
CA PRO A 14 8.66 -13.69 -7.06
C PRO A 14 9.21 -15.08 -6.71
N TYR A 15 8.33 -15.96 -6.27
CA TYR A 15 8.63 -17.39 -6.23
C TYR A 15 8.73 -17.93 -7.66
N THR A 16 9.80 -18.66 -7.97
CA THR A 16 9.97 -19.27 -9.29
C THR A 16 9.06 -20.49 -9.41
N PRO A 17 8.03 -20.48 -10.28
CA PRO A 17 7.14 -21.63 -10.44
C PRO A 17 7.87 -22.81 -11.09
N THR A 18 7.41 -24.02 -10.79
CA THR A 18 7.94 -25.24 -11.42
C THR A 18 7.52 -25.31 -12.91
N PRO A 19 8.25 -26.06 -13.76
CA PRO A 19 7.85 -26.26 -15.15
C PRO A 19 6.43 -26.83 -15.31
N GLU A 20 6.01 -27.69 -14.38
CA GLU A 20 4.64 -28.23 -14.32
C GLU A 20 3.62 -27.11 -14.08
N THR A 21 3.85 -26.24 -13.09
CA THR A 21 2.99 -25.09 -12.80
C THR A 21 2.93 -24.11 -13.99
N ILE A 22 4.06 -23.86 -14.65
CA ILE A 22 4.11 -22.99 -15.84
C ILE A 22 3.22 -23.54 -16.96
N ALA A 23 3.26 -24.85 -17.21
CA ALA A 23 2.44 -25.52 -18.21
C ALA A 23 0.95 -25.50 -17.83
N ASN A 24 0.63 -25.87 -16.58
CA ASN A 24 -0.73 -25.97 -16.08
C ASN A 24 -1.43 -24.61 -15.99
N LEU A 25 -0.72 -23.53 -15.65
CA LEU A 25 -1.31 -22.20 -15.53
C LEU A 25 -1.07 -21.33 -16.77
N SER A 26 -0.44 -21.87 -17.82
CA SER A 26 -0.10 -21.13 -19.05
C SER A 26 0.66 -19.82 -18.78
N LEU A 27 1.70 -19.90 -17.95
CA LEU A 27 2.48 -18.74 -17.46
C LEU A 27 3.59 -18.27 -18.42
N SER A 28 3.41 -18.46 -19.73
CA SER A 28 4.42 -18.08 -20.75
C SER A 28 4.70 -16.58 -20.80
N HIS A 29 3.89 -15.77 -20.12
CA HIS A 29 4.00 -14.33 -20.03
C HIS A 29 4.96 -13.85 -18.93
N ILE A 30 5.48 -14.77 -18.12
CA ILE A 30 6.41 -14.47 -17.03
C ILE A 30 7.83 -14.60 -17.55
N ASP A 31 8.60 -13.52 -17.41
CA ASP A 31 10.04 -13.55 -17.59
C ASP A 31 10.71 -14.01 -16.28
N THR A 32 10.94 -15.31 -16.15
CA THR A 32 11.52 -15.90 -14.94
C THR A 32 12.98 -15.48 -14.75
N ASP A 33 13.72 -15.19 -15.83
CA ASP A 33 15.12 -14.78 -15.74
C ASP A 33 15.26 -13.34 -15.23
N LEU A 34 14.36 -12.46 -15.66
CA LEU A 34 14.26 -11.11 -15.09
C LEU A 34 13.84 -11.15 -13.61
N GLN A 35 12.82 -11.95 -13.29
CA GLN A 35 12.21 -11.98 -11.95
C GLN A 35 13.09 -12.63 -10.88
N LYS A 36 14.01 -13.54 -11.24
CA LYS A 36 15.01 -14.10 -10.31
C LYS A 36 15.89 -13.05 -9.65
N ASN A 37 16.06 -11.90 -10.30
CA ASN A 37 16.87 -10.79 -9.77
C ASN A 37 16.10 -9.85 -8.84
N PHE A 38 14.81 -10.14 -8.58
CA PHE A 38 13.99 -9.32 -7.71
C PHE A 38 14.20 -9.76 -6.26
N SER A 39 14.49 -8.80 -5.39
CA SER A 39 14.92 -9.04 -4.02
C SER A 39 14.11 -8.24 -3.00
N GLY A 40 12.89 -7.84 -3.36
CA GLY A 40 12.01 -7.12 -2.45
C GLY A 40 11.54 -8.01 -1.29
N PRO A 41 10.84 -7.43 -0.30
CA PRO A 41 10.32 -8.20 0.82
C PRO A 41 8.94 -8.82 0.54
N LEU A 42 8.17 -8.30 -0.42
CA LEU A 42 6.81 -8.79 -0.71
C LEU A 42 6.85 -10.08 -1.54
N GLN A 43 6.43 -11.18 -0.93
CA GLN A 43 6.41 -12.49 -1.59
C GLN A 43 5.21 -12.60 -2.53
N VAL A 44 5.46 -13.02 -3.76
CA VAL A 44 4.41 -13.29 -4.75
C VAL A 44 4.60 -14.67 -5.36
N SER A 45 3.51 -15.41 -5.53
CA SER A 45 3.54 -16.79 -6.01
C SER A 45 2.30 -17.15 -6.80
N PHE A 46 2.33 -18.32 -7.44
CA PHE A 46 1.21 -18.89 -8.16
C PHE A 46 0.66 -20.09 -7.39
N SER A 47 -0.63 -20.37 -7.59
CA SER A 47 -1.23 -21.58 -7.06
C SER A 47 -0.58 -22.81 -7.69
N GLU A 48 -0.54 -23.92 -6.95
CA GLU A 48 -0.12 -25.23 -7.48
C GLU A 48 -1.34 -26.04 -7.99
N GLU A 49 -2.39 -25.33 -8.39
CA GLU A 49 -3.67 -25.89 -8.80
C GLU A 49 -3.57 -26.75 -10.06
N ARG A 50 -4.34 -27.84 -10.08
CA ARG A 50 -4.26 -28.91 -11.08
C ARG A 50 -5.60 -29.24 -11.73
N ASP A 51 -6.65 -28.48 -11.44
CA ASP A 51 -8.01 -28.76 -11.92
C ASP A 51 -8.23 -28.38 -13.40
N GLY A 52 -7.22 -27.79 -14.05
CA GLY A 52 -7.22 -27.44 -15.47
C GLY A 52 -8.03 -26.20 -15.82
N LEU A 53 -8.81 -25.65 -14.88
CA LEU A 53 -9.63 -24.46 -15.12
C LEU A 53 -8.79 -23.21 -15.44
N PRO A 54 -7.67 -22.92 -14.75
CA PRO A 54 -6.81 -21.80 -15.11
C PRO A 54 -6.28 -21.90 -16.55
N LYS A 55 -5.94 -23.12 -17.00
CA LYS A 55 -5.51 -23.36 -18.38
C LYS A 55 -6.62 -23.08 -19.38
N ALA A 56 -7.81 -23.64 -19.11
CA ALA A 56 -8.98 -23.48 -19.97
C ALA A 56 -9.37 -22.01 -20.11
N TRP A 57 -9.26 -21.22 -19.03
CA TRP A 57 -9.43 -19.77 -19.07
C TRP A 57 -8.49 -19.12 -20.08
N VAL A 58 -7.17 -19.32 -19.95
CA VAL A 58 -6.18 -18.71 -20.85
C VAL A 58 -6.38 -19.16 -22.29
N ASP A 59 -6.61 -20.46 -22.52
CA ASP A 59 -6.77 -21.00 -23.86
C ASP A 59 -8.07 -20.51 -24.53
N SER A 60 -9.16 -20.31 -23.78
CA SER A 60 -10.41 -19.75 -24.33
C SER A 60 -10.19 -18.34 -24.92
N TRP A 61 -9.46 -17.49 -24.21
CA TRP A 61 -9.12 -16.14 -24.70
C TRP A 61 -8.21 -16.19 -25.94
N LYS A 62 -7.26 -17.13 -26.00
CA LYS A 62 -6.44 -17.35 -27.19
C LYS A 62 -7.29 -17.78 -28.40
N HIS A 63 -8.23 -18.71 -28.23
CA HIS A 63 -9.12 -19.17 -29.31
C HIS A 63 -10.02 -18.04 -29.85
N MET A 64 -10.39 -17.07 -29.02
CA MET A 64 -11.14 -15.88 -29.45
C MET A 64 -10.28 -14.82 -30.17
N GLY A 65 -8.98 -15.09 -30.42
CA GLY A 65 -8.06 -14.11 -30.99
C GLY A 65 -7.79 -12.93 -30.02
N ARG A 66 -7.85 -13.20 -28.71
CA ARG A 66 -7.65 -12.26 -27.61
C ARG A 66 -6.66 -12.82 -26.59
N GLY A 67 -5.66 -13.56 -27.09
CA GLY A 67 -4.52 -14.00 -26.28
C GLY A 67 -3.76 -12.80 -25.73
N LEU A 68 -3.00 -13.03 -24.65
CA LEU A 68 -2.25 -11.98 -23.98
C LEU A 68 -1.25 -11.31 -24.93
N SER A 69 -1.33 -9.99 -25.09
CA SER A 69 -0.47 -9.21 -25.99
C SER A 69 0.95 -8.99 -25.46
N SER A 70 1.10 -8.89 -24.14
CA SER A 70 2.39 -8.68 -23.48
C SER A 70 2.37 -9.09 -22.00
N ALA A 71 3.54 -9.15 -21.34
CA ALA A 71 3.59 -9.46 -19.90
C ALA A 71 2.78 -8.41 -19.11
N PRO A 72 1.87 -8.79 -18.18
CA PRO A 72 0.91 -7.84 -17.59
C PRO A 72 1.54 -6.64 -16.87
N PHE A 73 2.78 -6.77 -16.42
CA PHE A 73 3.55 -5.74 -15.73
C PHE A 73 4.15 -4.67 -16.65
N THR A 74 4.08 -4.83 -17.98
CA THR A 74 4.62 -3.86 -18.96
C THR A 74 3.68 -2.67 -19.17
N GLY A 75 2.42 -2.77 -18.72
CA GLY A 75 1.38 -1.75 -18.87
C GLY A 75 0.36 -2.04 -19.97
N ASP A 76 0.48 -3.14 -20.72
CA ASP A 76 -0.50 -3.61 -21.70
C ASP A 76 -0.92 -5.06 -21.40
N ALA A 77 -2.03 -5.20 -20.68
CA ALA A 77 -2.53 -6.47 -20.16
C ALA A 77 -3.92 -6.79 -20.74
N VAL A 78 -4.02 -6.93 -22.06
CA VAL A 78 -5.25 -7.31 -22.75
C VAL A 78 -5.25 -8.81 -23.03
N GLY A 79 -6.24 -9.53 -22.50
CA GLY A 79 -6.45 -10.96 -22.74
C GLY A 79 -6.60 -11.79 -21.47
N GLY A 80 -6.76 -13.10 -21.63
CA GLY A 80 -6.83 -14.06 -20.52
C GLY A 80 -5.44 -14.47 -20.02
N TYR A 81 -5.17 -14.22 -18.75
CA TYR A 81 -3.94 -14.64 -18.08
C TYR A 81 -4.21 -14.95 -16.61
N ILE A 82 -3.27 -15.66 -15.98
CA ILE A 82 -3.30 -15.98 -14.55
C ILE A 82 -2.40 -15.00 -13.82
N ASN A 83 -2.94 -14.36 -12.78
CA ASN A 83 -2.21 -13.40 -11.97
C ASN A 83 -1.42 -14.10 -10.86
N ALA A 84 -0.27 -13.51 -10.50
CA ALA A 84 0.42 -13.86 -9.27
C ALA A 84 -0.41 -13.39 -8.06
N MET A 85 -0.34 -14.15 -6.98
CA MET A 85 -0.96 -13.82 -5.71
C MET A 85 0.10 -13.33 -4.72
N ASN A 86 -0.28 -12.41 -3.84
CA ASN A 86 0.57 -11.97 -2.74
C ASN A 86 0.55 -13.02 -1.62
N ILE A 87 1.15 -14.17 -1.89
CA ILE A 87 1.21 -15.33 -0.99
C ILE A 87 2.66 -15.81 -0.94
N ASN A 88 3.15 -16.06 0.27
CA ASN A 88 4.43 -16.73 0.46
C ASN A 88 4.29 -18.21 0.07
N ALA A 89 5.06 -18.64 -0.93
CA ALA A 89 4.98 -19.99 -1.48
C ALA A 89 5.37 -21.09 -0.47
N ALA A 90 6.26 -20.78 0.48
CA ALA A 90 6.76 -21.73 1.47
C ALA A 90 5.79 -21.90 2.64
N THR A 91 5.27 -20.79 3.19
CA THR A 91 4.38 -20.81 4.36
C THR A 91 2.90 -20.91 3.98
N LYS A 92 2.55 -20.68 2.71
CA LYS A 92 1.18 -20.60 2.18
C LYS A 92 0.32 -19.54 2.89
N THR A 93 0.96 -18.50 3.44
CA THR A 93 0.28 -17.36 4.10
C THR A 93 0.28 -16.12 3.22
N SER A 94 -0.69 -15.25 3.43
CA SER A 94 -0.75 -13.95 2.76
C SER A 94 0.50 -13.11 3.04
N SER A 95 1.06 -12.51 1.98
CA SER A 95 2.15 -11.55 2.03
C SER A 95 1.59 -10.14 1.82
N HIS A 96 1.71 -9.28 2.82
CA HIS A 96 1.19 -7.91 2.77
C HIS A 96 2.14 -6.97 3.50
N ALA A 97 1.92 -5.66 3.39
CA ALA A 97 2.86 -4.65 3.88
C ALA A 97 3.24 -4.85 5.36
N LEU A 98 2.25 -5.11 6.23
CA LEU A 98 2.49 -5.39 7.64
C LEU A 98 3.34 -6.65 7.83
N SER A 99 3.01 -7.77 7.18
CA SER A 99 3.75 -9.03 7.37
C SER A 99 5.19 -8.98 6.89
N VAL A 100 5.56 -8.07 5.98
CA VAL A 100 6.90 -8.06 5.36
C VAL A 100 7.77 -6.88 5.78
N TYR A 101 7.20 -5.69 5.96
CA TYR A 101 7.98 -4.49 6.33
C TYR A 101 8.06 -4.29 7.84
N TYR A 102 7.09 -4.75 8.63
CA TYR A 102 7.09 -4.54 10.08
C TYR A 102 8.04 -5.48 10.86
N PRO A 103 8.07 -6.81 10.64
CA PRO A 103 8.93 -7.71 11.42
C PRO A 103 10.41 -7.31 11.48
N PRO A 104 11.10 -6.91 10.39
CA PRO A 104 12.49 -6.50 10.49
C PRO A 104 12.67 -5.22 11.30
N MET A 105 11.64 -4.38 11.39
CA MET A 105 11.69 -3.11 12.12
C MET A 105 11.18 -3.21 13.56
N ALA A 106 10.48 -4.29 13.93
CA ALA A 106 9.73 -4.38 15.18
C ALA A 106 10.61 -4.28 16.44
N MET A 107 11.90 -4.64 16.35
CA MET A 107 12.85 -4.56 17.46
C MET A 107 13.62 -3.23 17.53
N HIS A 108 13.42 -2.32 16.57
CA HIS A 108 14.13 -1.05 16.58
C HIS A 108 13.52 -0.09 17.61
N GLU A 109 14.34 0.39 18.55
CA GLU A 109 13.94 1.35 19.59
C GLU A 109 13.41 2.68 19.03
N ASN A 110 13.78 3.02 17.79
CA ASN A 110 13.36 4.23 17.09
C ASN A 110 11.98 4.11 16.41
N LEU A 111 11.31 2.96 16.48
CA LEU A 111 9.98 2.75 15.92
C LEU A 111 8.96 2.50 17.04
N VAL A 112 7.98 3.40 17.17
CA VAL A 112 6.87 3.23 18.10
C VAL A 112 5.59 3.02 17.30
N VAL A 113 4.92 1.89 17.54
CA VAL A 113 3.61 1.57 16.93
C VAL A 113 2.53 1.64 17.99
N VAL A 114 1.54 2.51 17.77
CA VAL A 114 0.37 2.63 18.65
C VAL A 114 -0.84 2.10 17.89
N THR A 115 -1.35 0.95 18.33
CA THR A 115 -2.57 0.35 17.79
C THR A 115 -3.81 0.79 18.58
N SER A 116 -4.99 0.51 18.03
CA SER A 116 -6.28 0.91 18.61
C SER A 116 -6.37 2.42 18.89
N ALA A 117 -5.68 3.21 18.07
CA ALA A 117 -5.62 4.66 18.13
C ALA A 117 -6.24 5.24 16.86
N LEU A 118 -7.40 5.89 16.99
CA LEU A 118 -8.06 6.56 15.88
C LEU A 118 -7.57 8.00 15.81
N VAL A 119 -6.80 8.32 14.76
CA VAL A 119 -6.40 9.71 14.50
C VAL A 119 -7.63 10.53 14.11
N THR A 120 -7.87 11.61 14.83
CA THR A 120 -9.04 12.48 14.65
C THR A 120 -8.69 13.78 13.96
N LYS A 121 -7.47 14.30 14.16
CA LYS A 121 -7.03 15.58 13.62
C LYS A 121 -5.51 15.68 13.46
N ILE A 122 -5.07 16.49 12.51
CA ILE A 122 -3.71 17.04 12.40
C ILE A 122 -3.66 18.34 13.20
N VAL A 123 -2.63 18.49 14.02
CA VAL A 123 -2.37 19.71 14.77
C VAL A 123 -1.44 20.59 13.94
N PHE A 124 -1.86 21.82 13.70
CA PHE A 124 -1.09 22.82 12.98
C PHE A 124 -0.61 23.91 13.94
N SER A 125 0.53 24.52 13.64
CA SER A 125 1.04 25.71 14.32
C SER A 125 0.17 26.93 13.99
N ASP A 126 0.03 27.84 14.96
CA ASP A 126 -0.54 29.18 14.72
C ASP A 126 0.42 30.08 13.94
N SER A 127 1.72 29.78 14.00
CA SER A 127 2.76 30.44 13.21
C SER A 127 2.99 29.72 11.89
N ARG A 128 3.26 30.51 10.85
CA ARG A 128 3.75 29.99 9.57
C ARG A 128 5.25 29.69 9.68
N ASP A 129 5.74 28.82 8.80
CA ASP A 129 7.19 28.63 8.67
C ASP A 129 7.86 29.84 7.99
N GLU A 130 9.18 29.78 7.82
CA GLU A 130 9.97 30.85 7.20
C GLU A 130 9.55 31.16 5.75
N LYS A 131 8.84 30.25 5.09
CA LYS A 131 8.34 30.38 3.71
C LYS A 131 6.88 30.84 3.64
N GLY A 132 6.20 30.94 4.78
CA GLY A 132 4.78 31.30 4.88
C GLY A 132 3.82 30.10 4.85
N ASP A 133 4.34 28.86 4.85
CA ASP A 133 3.56 27.65 4.75
C ASP A 133 2.93 27.25 6.11
N ILE A 134 1.83 26.49 6.06
CA ILE A 134 1.19 25.94 7.27
C ILE A 134 2.06 24.81 7.80
N LEU A 135 2.43 24.89 9.08
CA LEU A 135 3.28 23.89 9.72
C LEU A 135 2.44 22.85 10.49
N ALA A 136 2.49 21.58 10.11
CA ALA A 136 1.95 20.48 10.90
C ALA A 136 2.91 20.14 12.06
N THR A 137 2.44 20.25 13.30
CA THR A 137 3.23 20.04 14.51
C THR A 137 2.90 18.74 15.23
N GLY A 138 1.84 18.03 14.81
CA GLY A 138 1.47 16.77 15.42
C GLY A 138 0.13 16.23 14.95
N ILE A 139 -0.39 15.28 15.73
CA ILE A 139 -1.71 14.69 15.54
C ILE A 139 -2.43 14.56 16.88
N SER A 140 -3.76 14.66 16.84
CA SER A 140 -4.64 14.24 17.91
C SER A 140 -5.28 12.90 17.55
N TYR A 141 -5.34 11.99 18.52
CA TYR A 141 -5.93 10.68 18.35
C TYR A 141 -6.66 10.24 19.60
N THR A 142 -7.65 9.37 19.44
CA THR A 142 -8.37 8.75 20.55
C THR A 142 -7.88 7.33 20.75
N LYS A 143 -7.51 6.98 21.98
CA LYS A 143 -7.15 5.61 22.39
C LYS A 143 -7.80 5.31 23.73
N ASP A 144 -8.44 4.15 23.85
CA ASP A 144 -9.12 3.72 25.08
C ASP A 144 -10.07 4.80 25.63
N SER A 145 -10.81 5.47 24.73
CA SER A 145 -11.71 6.60 25.02
C SER A 145 -11.05 7.89 25.55
N HIS A 146 -9.72 7.96 25.58
CA HIS A 146 -8.97 9.15 25.96
C HIS A 146 -8.46 9.89 24.73
N SER A 147 -8.53 11.22 24.76
CA SER A 147 -7.90 12.07 23.76
C SER A 147 -6.42 12.23 24.07
N CYS A 148 -5.57 11.95 23.09
CA CYS A 148 -4.13 12.02 23.18
C CYS A 148 -3.57 12.89 22.05
N THR A 149 -2.38 13.45 22.26
CA THR A 149 -1.66 14.24 21.25
C THR A 149 -0.25 13.69 21.08
N ALA A 150 0.16 13.45 19.84
CA ALA A 150 1.54 13.14 19.49
C ALA A 150 2.16 14.32 18.75
N VAL A 151 3.35 14.74 19.19
CA VAL A 151 4.07 15.89 18.62
C VAL A 151 5.13 15.40 17.63
N ALA A 152 5.13 15.96 16.43
CA ALA A 152 6.11 15.69 15.38
C ALA A 152 7.19 16.79 15.37
N LYS A 153 8.46 16.38 15.43
CA LYS A 153 9.61 17.31 15.34
C LYS A 153 10.02 17.66 13.91
N ARG A 154 9.56 16.89 12.93
CA ARG A 154 9.95 17.03 11.52
C ARG A 154 8.73 17.04 10.62
N GLU A 155 8.07 15.91 10.49
CA GLU A 155 7.01 15.72 9.49
C GLU A 155 5.87 14.88 10.05
N VAL A 156 4.67 15.13 9.52
CA VAL A 156 3.48 14.28 9.69
C VAL A 156 3.16 13.66 8.33
N VAL A 157 3.26 12.33 8.22
CA VAL A 157 2.99 11.60 6.98
C VAL A 157 1.63 10.92 7.06
N LEU A 158 0.75 11.20 6.09
CA LEU A 158 -0.60 10.62 6.04
C LEU A 158 -0.64 9.37 5.16
N ALA A 159 -0.91 8.23 5.79
CA ALA A 159 -1.10 6.94 5.12
C ALA A 159 -2.44 6.29 5.50
N ALA A 160 -3.50 7.09 5.70
CA ALA A 160 -4.78 6.65 6.25
C ALA A 160 -5.71 5.93 5.24
N SER A 161 -5.28 5.73 3.98
CA SER A 161 -6.07 5.32 2.79
C SER A 161 -6.68 6.48 2.00
N ALA A 162 -7.10 6.19 0.76
CA ALA A 162 -7.68 7.17 -0.17
C ALA A 162 -8.99 7.80 0.35
N LEU A 163 -9.71 7.15 1.26
CA LEU A 163 -10.99 7.66 1.78
C LEU A 163 -10.81 8.45 3.09
N GLN A 164 -9.92 8.01 3.97
CA GLN A 164 -9.73 8.66 5.28
C GLN A 164 -8.77 9.83 5.22
N THR A 165 -7.74 9.79 4.37
CA THR A 165 -6.81 10.93 4.22
C THR A 165 -7.53 12.25 3.87
N PRO A 166 -8.41 12.32 2.85
CA PRO A 166 -9.12 13.57 2.56
C PRO A 166 -10.04 14.01 3.70
N LYS A 167 -10.75 13.08 4.35
CA LYS A 167 -11.58 13.38 5.51
C LYS A 167 -10.75 13.99 6.65
N LEU A 168 -9.59 13.41 6.95
CA LEU A 168 -8.73 13.90 8.01
C LEU A 168 -8.18 15.30 7.68
N LEU A 169 -7.79 15.54 6.43
CA LEU A 169 -7.36 16.86 5.97
C LEU A 169 -8.48 17.90 6.10
N GLU A 170 -9.69 17.57 5.67
CA GLU A 170 -10.84 18.45 5.77
C GLU A 170 -11.11 18.84 7.23
N LEU A 171 -11.31 17.86 8.12
CA LEU A 171 -11.57 18.11 9.54
C LEU A 171 -10.46 18.93 10.21
N SER A 172 -9.21 18.73 9.80
CA SER A 172 -8.07 19.41 10.41
C SER A 172 -7.92 20.86 9.96
N VAL A 173 -8.10 21.11 8.66
CA VAL A 173 -7.92 22.44 8.05
C VAL A 173 -9.06 23.37 8.43
N TRP A 174 -10.31 22.90 8.37
CA TRP A 174 -11.48 23.72 8.75
C TRP A 174 -11.39 24.21 10.19
N ASP A 175 -11.04 23.32 11.12
CA ASP A 175 -10.94 23.67 12.54
C ASP A 175 -9.77 24.63 12.82
N TRP A 176 -8.65 24.49 12.11
CA TRP A 176 -7.54 25.44 12.22
C TRP A 176 -7.90 26.83 11.67
N PHE A 177 -8.59 26.90 10.53
CA PHE A 177 -9.08 28.18 10.00
C PHE A 177 -10.06 28.86 10.95
N CYS A 178 -11.02 28.13 11.52
CA CYS A 178 -11.96 28.70 12.49
C CYS A 178 -11.27 29.14 13.78
N GLY A 179 -10.34 28.34 14.32
CA GLY A 179 -9.60 28.68 15.53
C GLY A 179 -8.71 29.92 15.36
N SER A 180 -8.03 30.05 14.22
CA SER A 180 -7.16 31.21 13.92
C SER A 180 -7.95 32.48 13.59
N ALA A 181 -9.12 32.38 12.97
CA ALA A 181 -9.95 33.53 12.62
C ALA A 181 -10.75 34.11 13.80
N PHE A 182 -11.15 33.29 14.78
CA PHE A 182 -12.07 33.69 15.85
C PHE A 182 -11.48 33.68 17.27
N GLY A 183 -10.23 33.25 17.43
CA GLY A 183 -9.54 33.20 18.72
C GLY A 183 -10.03 32.09 19.65
N SER A 184 -9.21 31.70 20.63
CA SER A 184 -9.38 30.52 21.51
C SER A 184 -10.60 30.56 22.46
N GLY A 185 -11.52 31.51 22.29
CA GLY A 185 -12.72 31.69 23.11
C GLY A 185 -14.04 31.25 22.45
N TYR A 186 -14.02 30.89 21.16
CA TYR A 186 -15.22 30.44 20.45
C TYR A 186 -15.40 28.93 20.57
N SER A 187 -16.32 28.50 21.44
CA SER A 187 -16.86 27.12 21.49
C SER A 187 -17.96 26.87 20.44
N GLY A 188 -18.07 27.75 19.45
CA GLY A 188 -19.01 27.61 18.35
C GLY A 188 -18.50 26.55 17.38
N THR A 189 -19.25 25.47 17.22
CA THR A 189 -19.05 24.55 16.10
C THR A 189 -19.24 25.33 14.80
N CYS A 190 -18.17 25.48 14.02
CA CYS A 190 -18.29 25.87 12.61
C CYS A 190 -19.08 24.75 11.91
N ARG A 191 -20.37 24.97 11.71
CA ARG A 191 -21.25 24.12 10.90
C ARG A 191 -21.41 24.71 9.51
#